data_AF-A0A9X2BVH5-F1
#
_entry.id   AF-A0A9X2BVH5-F1
#
_cell.length_a   1.000
_cell.length_b   1.000
_cell.length_c   1.000
_cell.angle_alpha   90.00
_cell.angle_beta   90.00
_cell.angle_gamma   90.00
#
_symmetry.space_group_name_H-M   'P 1'
#
loop_
_entity.id
_entity.type
_entity.pdbx_description
1 polymer ?
#
loop_
_entity_poly.entity_id
_entity_poly.type
_entity_poly.pdbx_seq_one_letter_code
_entity_poly.pdbx_strand_id
1 'polypeptide(L)' 'MAVSKEKVTDLINRLSERDLELVTELLERLAQNNFYREIPIDDEPTTQDDLDAIHAAHEALKKGELIDLQDIEDELRS' A
#
# COMPACT_ATOMS: atom_id res chain seq x y z
N MET A 1 10.63 11.27 -2.17
CA MET A 1 9.86 12.43 -2.68
C MET A 1 9.54 13.34 -1.49
N ALA A 2 9.83 14.63 -1.57
CA ALA A 2 9.44 15.59 -0.53
C ALA A 2 8.25 16.42 -1.03
N VAL A 3 7.15 16.45 -0.27
CA VAL A 3 5.97 17.26 -0.58
C VAL A 3 6.08 18.58 0.17
N SER A 4 5.83 19.71 -0.50
CA SER A 4 5.88 21.02 0.15
C SER A 4 4.72 21.21 1.14
N LYS A 5 4.96 21.95 2.21
CA LYS A 5 3.93 22.26 3.25
C LYS A 5 2.69 22.94 2.64
N GLU A 6 2.91 23.81 1.67
CA GLU A 6 1.84 24.49 0.90
C GLU A 6 0.94 23.48 0.20
N LYS A 7 1.53 22.48 -0.49
CA LYS A 7 0.78 21.46 -1.21
C LYS A 7 -0.03 20.54 -0.29
N VAL A 8 0.50 20.24 0.91
CA VAL A 8 -0.25 19.50 1.94
C VAL A 8 -1.44 20.32 2.46
N THR A 9 -1.22 21.62 2.67
CA THR A 9 -2.26 22.53 3.19
C THR A 9 -3.40 22.68 2.20
N ASP A 10 -3.09 22.83 0.91
CA ASP A 10 -4.08 22.89 -0.17
C ASP A 10 -4.90 21.60 -0.31
N LEU A 11 -4.30 20.44 -0.07
CA LEU A 11 -4.99 19.16 -0.10
C LEU A 11 -5.93 19.01 1.10
N ILE A 12 -5.48 19.39 2.30
CA ILE A 12 -6.31 19.36 3.51
C ILE A 12 -7.54 20.26 3.34
N ASN A 13 -7.37 21.45 2.77
CA ASN A 13 -8.46 22.41 2.56
C ASN A 13 -9.52 21.96 1.53
N ARG A 14 -9.23 20.94 0.73
CA ARG A 14 -10.17 20.37 -0.25
C ARG A 14 -10.99 19.20 0.31
N LEU A 15 -10.65 18.71 1.49
CA LEU A 15 -11.36 17.60 2.14
C LEU A 15 -12.64 18.12 2.82
N SER A 16 -13.68 17.29 2.82
CA SER A 16 -14.87 17.57 3.63
C SER A 16 -14.56 17.36 5.11
N GLU A 17 -15.32 17.98 6.02
CA GLU A 17 -15.13 17.80 7.48
C GLU A 17 -15.21 16.33 7.91
N ARG A 18 -16.01 15.51 7.20
CA ARG A 18 -16.12 14.08 7.47
C ARG A 18 -14.87 13.29 7.06
N ASP A 19 -14.17 13.75 6.03
CA ASP A 19 -12.96 13.11 5.52
C ASP A 19 -11.71 13.57 6.28
N LEU A 20 -11.78 14.75 6.92
CA LEU A 20 -10.72 15.30 7.77
C LEU A 20 -10.37 14.39 8.96
N GLU A 21 -11.38 13.78 9.61
CA GLU A 21 -11.17 12.86 10.73
C GLU A 21 -10.40 11.60 10.28
N LEU A 22 -10.83 11.00 9.17
CA LEU A 22 -10.18 9.85 8.53
C LEU A 22 -8.74 10.16 8.08
N VAL A 23 -8.53 11.33 7.47
CA VAL A 23 -7.19 11.74 7.02
C VAL A 23 -6.28 12.04 8.20
N THR A 24 -6.80 12.60 9.29
CA THR A 24 -6.03 12.84 10.51
C THR A 24 -5.55 11.52 11.12
N GLU A 25 -6.43 10.53 11.23
CA GLU A 25 -6.06 9.20 11.74
C GLU A 25 -5.00 8.51 10.84
N LEU A 26 -5.15 8.62 9.51
CA LEU A 26 -4.17 8.08 8.57
C LEU A 26 -2.80 8.76 8.69
N LEU A 27 -2.79 10.10 8.79
CA LEU A 27 -1.57 10.90 8.96
C LEU A 27 -0.88 10.61 10.29
N GLU A 28 -1.65 10.43 11.37
CA GLU A 28 -1.11 10.03 12.66
C GLU A 28 -0.47 8.63 12.59
N ARG A 29 -1.13 7.65 11.97
CA ARG A 29 -0.56 6.30 11.76
C ARG A 29 0.70 6.33 10.88
N LEU A 30 0.73 7.19 9.86
CA LEU A 30 1.91 7.38 9.01
C LEU A 30 3.06 8.05 9.76
N ALA A 31 2.77 9.05 10.58
CA ALA A 31 3.78 9.74 11.40
C ALA A 31 4.31 8.87 12.54
N GLN A 32 3.46 8.01 13.12
CA GLN A 32 3.81 7.04 14.15
C GLN A 32 4.53 5.80 13.59
N ASN A 33 4.40 5.52 12.29
CA ASN A 33 5.23 4.55 11.61
C ASN A 33 6.66 5.09 11.52
N ASN A 34 7.44 4.82 12.56
CA ASN A 34 8.89 4.93 12.52
C ASN A 34 9.39 4.22 11.25
N PHE A 35 10.00 4.98 10.34
CA PHE A 35 10.69 4.47 9.15
C PHE A 35 11.82 3.48 9.49
N TYR A 36 12.15 3.33 10.78
CA TYR A 36 12.94 2.26 11.35
C TYR A 36 12.03 1.17 11.90
N ARG A 37 11.30 0.47 11.03
CA ARG A 37 11.11 -0.95 11.30
C ARG A 37 12.38 -1.59 10.76
N GLU A 38 13.25 -2.06 11.65
CA GLU A 38 14.16 -3.14 11.28
C GLU A 38 13.24 -4.30 10.88
N ILE A 39 12.84 -4.34 9.61
CA ILE A 39 12.21 -5.51 9.05
C ILE A 39 13.34 -6.54 9.10
N PRO A 40 13.24 -7.58 9.96
CA PRO A 40 14.25 -8.62 9.94
C PRO A 40 14.29 -9.15 8.52
N ILE A 41 15.48 -9.18 7.93
CA ILE A 41 15.66 -9.87 6.66
C ILE A 41 15.22 -11.31 6.94
N ASP A 42 14.28 -11.78 6.13
CA ASP A 42 13.83 -13.15 6.19
C ASP A 42 14.95 -14.05 5.67
N ASP A 43 15.83 -14.45 6.59
CA ASP A 43 16.95 -15.36 6.34
C ASP A 43 16.50 -16.84 6.38
N GLU A 44 15.19 -17.10 6.50
CA GLU A 44 14.67 -18.47 6.41
C GLU A 44 14.82 -19.00 4.98
N PRO A 45 15.27 -20.25 4.80
CA PRO A 45 15.35 -20.84 3.48
C PRO A 45 13.94 -20.98 2.92
N THR A 46 13.75 -20.57 1.66
CA THR A 46 12.48 -20.78 0.95
C THR A 46 12.05 -22.24 1.05
N THR A 47 10.91 -22.47 1.70
CA THR A 47 10.37 -23.81 1.92
C THR A 47 9.50 -24.25 0.74
N GLN A 48 9.12 -25.53 0.72
CA GLN A 48 8.20 -26.03 -0.29
C GLN A 48 6.81 -25.39 -0.15
N ASP A 49 6.40 -25.05 1.07
CA ASP A 49 5.12 -24.40 1.34
C ASP A 49 5.09 -22.99 0.72
N ASP A 50 6.20 -22.26 0.75
CA ASP A 50 6.33 -20.94 0.10
C ASP A 50 6.23 -21.06 -1.42
N LEU A 51 6.86 -22.08 -2.00
CA LEU A 51 6.80 -22.35 -3.44
C LEU A 51 5.37 -22.70 -3.88
N ASP A 52 4.68 -23.51 -3.09
CA ASP A 52 3.30 -23.91 -3.36
C ASP A 52 2.34 -22.71 -3.23
N ALA A 53 2.57 -21.83 -2.25
CA ALA A 53 1.81 -20.58 -2.09
C ALA A 53 2.02 -19.62 -3.27
N ILE A 54 3.26 -19.45 -3.74
CA ILE A 54 3.57 -18.64 -4.93
C ILE A 54 2.88 -19.23 -6.17
N HIS A 55 2.93 -20.55 -6.33
CA HIS A 55 2.29 -21.21 -7.46
C HIS A 55 0.76 -21.05 -7.43
N ALA A 56 0.14 -21.22 -6.26
CA ALA A 56 -1.30 -21.00 -6.08
C ALA A 56 -1.71 -19.55 -6.38
N ALA A 57 -0.90 -18.57 -5.97
CA ALA A 57 -1.14 -17.16 -6.27
C ALA A 57 -1.08 -16.89 -7.79
N HIS A 58 -0.07 -17.43 -8.48
CA HIS A 58 0.02 -17.33 -9.94
C HIS A 58 -1.14 -18.01 -10.67
N GLU A 59 -1.61 -19.16 -10.18
CA GLU A 59 -2.78 -19.82 -10.75
C GLU A 59 -4.06 -19.01 -10.52
N ALA A 60 -4.24 -18.43 -9.34
CA ALA A 60 -5.39 -17.59 -9.02
C ALA A 60 -5.43 -16.32 -9.88
N LEU A 61 -4.26 -15.68 -10.11
CA LEU A 61 -4.12 -14.58 -11.07
C LEU A 61 -4.51 -15.02 -12.50
N LYS A 62 -4.01 -16.16 -12.97
CA LYS A 62 -4.37 -16.69 -14.30
C LYS A 62 -5.86 -17.03 -14.44
N LYS A 63 -6.51 -17.44 -13.35
CA LYS A 63 -7.95 -17.70 -13.31
C LYS A 63 -8.80 -16.43 -13.24
N GLY A 64 -8.18 -15.27 -13.02
CA GLY A 64 -8.88 -13.98 -12.84
C GLY A 64 -9.56 -13.85 -11.47
N GLU A 65 -9.16 -14.67 -10.49
CA GLU A 65 -9.64 -14.57 -9.10
C GLU A 65 -8.92 -13.44 -8.34
N LEU A 66 -7.74 -13.05 -8.81
CA LEU A 66 -6.93 -11.94 -8.31
C LEU A 66 -6.69 -10.95 -9.45
N ILE A 67 -6.47 -9.68 -9.08
CA ILE A 67 -6.18 -8.58 -9.99
C ILE A 67 -4.71 -8.20 -9.80
N ASP A 68 -3.97 -8.00 -10.90
CA ASP A 68 -2.59 -7.55 -10.81
C ASP A 68 -2.55 -6.05 -10.44
N LEU A 69 -1.48 -5.61 -9.80
CA LEU A 69 -1.26 -4.21 -9.49
C LEU A 69 -1.25 -3.35 -10.78
N GLN A 70 -0.75 -3.91 -11.88
CA GLN A 70 -0.76 -3.24 -13.18
C GLN A 70 -2.18 -2.95 -13.67
N ASP A 71 -3.11 -3.87 -13.48
CA ASP A 71 -4.51 -3.68 -13.86
C ASP A 71 -5.13 -2.51 -13.07
N ILE A 72 -4.83 -2.39 -11.78
CA ILE A 72 -5.27 -1.27 -10.93
C ILE A 72 -4.65 0.05 -11.39
N GLU A 73 -3.36 0.06 -11.74
CA GLU A 73 -2.69 1.25 -12.23
C GLU A 73 -3.24 1.73 -13.58
N ASP A 74 -3.61 0.81 -14.46
CA ASP A 74 -4.20 1.11 -15.76
C ASP A 74 -5.63 1.68 -15.63
N GLU A 75 -6.45 1.14 -14.72
CA GLU A 75 -7.77 1.68 -14.40
C GLU A 75 -7.70 3.10 -13.81
N LEU A 76 -6.74 3.37 -12.92
CA LEU A 76 -6.58 4.69 -12.29
C LEU A 76 -6.11 5.78 -13.27
N ARG A 77 -5.59 5.41 -14.45
CA ARG A 77 -5.10 6.33 -15.48
C ARG A 77 -6.09 6.58 -16.62
N SER A 78 -7.23 5.88 -16.66
CA SER A 78 -8.30 6.07 -17.66
C SER A 78 -9.33 7.09 -17.22
#